data_AF-A7XM73-F1
#
_entry.id   AF-A7XM73-F1
#
_cell.length_a   1.000
_cell.length_b   1.000
_cell.length_c   1.000
_cell.angle_alpha   90.00
_cell.angle_beta   90.00
_cell.angle_gamma   90.00
#
_symmetry.space_group_name_H-M   'P 1'
#
loop_
_entity.id
_entity.type
_entity.pdbx_description
1 polymer ?
#
loop_
_entity_poly.entity_id
_entity_poly.type
_entity_poly.pdbx_seq_one_letter_code
_entity_poly.pdbx_strand_id
1 'polypeptide(L)' 'FLYFTLTLKTDDWQYDRPSYQYFLGDLINIEASVKQYYHVPLRVFVDNCVATLSTGLSSSPRYAFIDQGCMIDSR' A
#
# COMPACT_ATOMS: atom_id res chain seq x y z
N PHE A 1 -13.74 -16.70 -2.47
CA PHE A 1 -12.31 -16.38 -2.24
C PHE A 1 -12.14 -14.87 -2.12
N LEU A 2 -11.13 -14.40 -1.38
CA LEU A 2 -10.79 -12.99 -1.27
C LEU A 2 -9.47 -12.75 -2.00
N TYR A 3 -9.44 -11.73 -2.85
CA TYR A 3 -8.22 -11.34 -3.56
C TYR A 3 -7.86 -9.93 -3.14
N PHE A 4 -6.76 -9.81 -2.40
CA PHE A 4 -6.24 -8.53 -1.94
C PHE A 4 -5.27 -7.97 -2.96
N THR A 5 -5.37 -6.67 -3.21
CA THR A 5 -4.51 -5.96 -4.14
C THR A 5 -4.05 -4.65 -3.51
N LEU A 6 -2.77 -4.34 -3.72
CA LEU A 6 -2.21 -3.02 -3.48
C LEU A 6 -1.88 -2.40 -4.83
N THR A 7 -2.40 -1.20 -5.08
CA THR A 7 -2.23 -0.51 -6.35
C THR A 7 -1.76 0.92 -6.11
N LEU A 8 -0.81 1.39 -6.92
CA LEU A 8 -0.40 2.79 -6.92
C LEU A 8 -1.37 3.59 -7.78
N LYS A 9 -1.88 4.69 -7.26
CA LYS A 9 -2.87 5.53 -7.95
C LYS A 9 -2.27 6.86 -8.40
N THR A 10 -2.91 7.48 -9.38
CA THR A 10 -2.69 8.87 -9.75
C THR A 10 -3.12 9.82 -8.63
N ASP A 11 -2.72 11.09 -8.72
CA ASP A 11 -2.98 12.10 -7.68
C ASP A 11 -4.47 12.37 -7.45
N ASP A 12 -5.28 12.15 -8.48
CA ASP A 12 -6.73 12.27 -8.47
C ASP A 12 -7.46 10.95 -8.12
N TRP A 13 -6.72 9.89 -7.77
CA TRP A 13 -7.24 8.56 -7.41
C TRP A 13 -8.05 7.84 -8.50
N GLN A 14 -8.11 8.37 -9.73
CA GLN A 14 -8.96 7.79 -10.78
C GLN A 14 -8.32 6.60 -11.50
N TYR A 15 -7.00 6.60 -11.65
CA TYR A 15 -6.30 5.64 -12.48
C TYR A 15 -5.10 5.02 -11.75
N ASP A 16 -4.68 3.87 -12.24
CA ASP A 16 -3.44 3.25 -11.80
C ASP A 16 -2.26 4.08 -12.33
N ARG A 17 -1.27 4.34 -11.49
CA ARG A 17 -0.11 5.15 -11.86
C ARG A 17 0.75 4.38 -12.87
N PRO A 18 1.09 4.97 -14.03
CA PRO A 18 1.83 4.27 -15.07
C PRO A 18 3.35 4.14 -14.79
N SER A 19 3.87 4.90 -13.82
CA SER A 19 5.29 4.95 -13.47
C SER A 19 5.50 4.71 -11.98
N TYR A 20 6.60 4.03 -11.65
CA TYR A 20 7.08 3.81 -10.28
C TYR A 20 8.17 4.80 -9.86
N GLN A 21 8.43 5.82 -10.68
CA GLN A 21 9.43 6.85 -10.37
C GLN A 21 8.82 7.98 -9.56
N TYR A 22 9.48 8.34 -8.46
CA TYR A 22 9.06 9.40 -7.55
C TYR A 22 10.25 10.28 -7.20
N PHE A 23 9.98 11.54 -6.92
CA PHE A 23 10.95 12.51 -6.40
C PHE A 23 10.65 12.81 -4.93
N LEU A 24 11.65 13.35 -4.22
CA LEU A 24 11.46 13.78 -2.84
C LEU A 24 10.41 14.91 -2.79
N GLY A 25 9.42 14.74 -1.93
CA GLY A 25 8.27 15.63 -1.82
C GLY A 25 7.03 15.14 -2.58
N ASP A 26 7.16 14.14 -3.47
CA ASP A 26 6.01 13.51 -4.11
C ASP A 26 5.19 12.70 -3.10
N LEU A 27 3.88 12.67 -3.30
CA LEU A 27 2.97 11.80 -2.56
C LEU A 27 2.84 10.45 -3.27
N ILE A 28 2.82 9.37 -2.48
CA ILE A 28 2.59 8.02 -2.98
C ILE A 28 1.17 7.59 -2.58
N ASN A 29 0.25 7.62 -3.53
CA ASN A 29 -1.13 7.16 -3.30
C ASN A 29 -1.21 5.64 -3.45
N ILE A 30 -1.46 4.96 -2.34
CA ILE A 30 -1.57 3.49 -2.27
C ILE A 30 -3.02 3.13 -1.96
N GLU A 31 -3.66 2.39 -2.87
CA GLU A 31 -4.98 1.81 -2.67
C GLU A 31 -4.85 0.36 -2.21
N ALA A 32 -5.49 0.03 -1.08
CA ALA A 32 -5.69 -1.34 -0.63
C ALA A 32 -7.13 -1.76 -0.91
N SER A 33 -7.33 -2.80 -1.73
CA SER A 33 -8.65 -3.28 -2.10
C SER A 33 -8.78 -4.80 -1.95
N VAL A 34 -10.02 -5.28 -1.80
CA VAL A 34 -10.34 -6.71 -1.80
C VAL A 34 -11.44 -7.01 -2.81
N LYS A 35 -11.20 -7.97 -3.70
CA LYS A 35 -12.27 -8.54 -4.52
C LYS A 35 -12.94 -9.67 -3.75
N GLN A 36 -14.16 -9.40 -3.29
CA GLN A 36 -14.89 -10.30 -2.39
C GLN A 36 -15.77 -11.34 -3.10
N TYR A 37 -16.01 -11.22 -4.41
CA TYR A 37 -16.86 -12.15 -5.18
C TYR A 37 -18.21 -12.41 -4.49
N TYR A 38 -18.49 -13.65 -4.08
CA TYR A 38 -19.76 -14.07 -3.46
C TYR A 38 -19.76 -13.98 -1.92
N HIS A 39 -18.82 -13.24 -1.33
CA HIS A 39 -18.78 -13.02 0.11
C HIS A 39 -19.63 -11.82 0.53
N VAL A 40 -20.02 -11.81 1.81
CA VAL A 40 -20.69 -10.68 2.47
C VAL A 40 -19.88 -9.39 2.35
N PRO A 41 -20.48 -8.20 2.56
CA PRO A 41 -19.74 -6.94 2.61
C PRO A 41 -18.61 -7.01 3.66
N LEU A 42 -17.39 -6.65 3.24
CA LEU A 42 -16.22 -6.63 4.10
C LEU A 42 -15.64 -5.22 4.20
N ARG A 43 -14.86 -5.00 5.26
CA ARG A 43 -14.00 -3.81 5.41
C ARG A 43 -12.55 -4.27 5.42
N VAL A 44 -11.72 -3.62 4.61
CA VAL A 44 -10.27 -3.89 4.54
C VAL A 44 -9.56 -2.99 5.55
N PHE A 45 -8.62 -3.57 6.28
CA PHE A 45 -7.68 -2.86 7.14
C PHE A 45 -6.26 -3.24 6.74
N VAL A 46 -5.32 -2.31 6.93
CA VAL A 46 -3.90 -2.53 6.68
C VAL A 46 -3.21 -2.56 8.04
N ASP A 47 -2.60 -3.69 8.37
CA ASP A 47 -1.95 -3.89 9.67
C ASP A 47 -0.51 -3.39 9.68
N ASN A 48 0.27 -3.76 8.65
CA ASN A 48 1.69 -3.44 8.56
C ASN A 48 2.08 -3.08 7.13
N CYS A 49 2.84 -1.99 6.96
CA CYS A 49 3.49 -1.64 5.70
C CYS A 49 4.96 -1.28 5.93
N VAL A 50 5.84 -1.98 5.20
CA VAL A 50 7.28 -1.83 5.33
C VAL A 50 7.89 -1.62 3.95
N ALA A 51 8.58 -0.50 3.76
CA ALA A 51 9.39 -0.23 2.58
C ALA A 51 10.76 -0.92 2.71
N THR A 52 11.20 -1.55 1.63
CA THR A 52 12.47 -2.28 1.52
C THR A 52 13.13 -2.01 0.17
N LEU A 53 14.45 -2.22 0.05
CA LEU A 53 15.16 -2.06 -1.23
C LEU A 53 14.88 -3.20 -2.23
N SER A 54 14.36 -4.32 -1.73
CA SER A 54 14.04 -5.50 -2.54
C SER A 54 12.89 -6.28 -1.92
N THR A 55 12.23 -7.11 -2.71
CA THR A 55 11.04 -7.89 -2.32
C THR A 55 11.29 -8.99 -1.28
N GLY A 56 12.53 -9.16 -0.81
CA GLY A 56 12.90 -10.18 0.17
C GLY A 56 12.56 -9.79 1.61
N LEU A 57 12.04 -10.74 2.39
CA LEU A 57 11.72 -10.55 3.82
C LEU A 57 12.94 -10.20 4.69
N SER A 58 14.14 -10.55 4.24
CA SER A 58 15.43 -10.23 4.90
C SER A 58 16.13 -9.01 4.30
N SER A 59 15.47 -8.29 3.39
CA SER A 59 15.99 -7.05 2.79
C SER A 59 16.29 -6.02 3.89
N SER A 60 17.41 -5.33 3.76
CA SER A 60 17.82 -4.24 4.66
C SER A 60 18.32 -3.06 3.81
N PRO A 61 17.99 -1.80 4.16
CA PRO A 61 17.19 -1.36 5.30
C PRO A 61 15.68 -1.66 5.17
N ARG A 62 14.98 -1.62 6.31
CA ARG A 62 13.51 -1.79 6.42
C ARG A 62 12.93 -0.55 7.10
N TYR A 63 11.92 0.04 6.49
CA TYR A 63 11.25 1.23 7.02
C TYR A 63 9.76 0.96 7.18
N ALA A 64 9.29 0.83 8.43
CA ALA A 64 7.87 0.68 8.72
C ALA A 64 7.20 2.06 8.70
N PHE A 65 6.16 2.22 7.89
CA PHE A 65 5.34 3.44 7.82
C PHE A 65 3.89 3.20 8.25
N ILE A 66 3.47 1.94 8.31
CA ILE A 66 2.28 1.49 9.05
C ILE A 66 2.71 0.35 9.97
N ASP A 67 2.39 0.45 11.26
CA ASP A 67 2.61 -0.60 12.28
C ASP A 67 1.34 -0.77 13.13
N GLN A 68 0.85 -1.99 13.25
CA GLN A 68 -0.38 -2.34 13.97
C GLN A 68 -1.57 -1.42 13.62
N GLY A 69 -1.72 -1.09 12.34
CA GLY A 69 -2.77 -0.22 11.81
C GLY A 69 -2.55 1.28 12.01
N CYS A 70 -1.45 1.69 12.64
CA CYS A 70 -1.11 3.11 12.85
C CYS A 70 -0.19 3.63 11.74
N MET A 71 -0.54 4.76 11.12
CA MET A 71 0.33 5.47 10.16
C MET A 71 1.42 6.25 10.92
N ILE A 72 2.61 5.66 11.05
CA ILE A 72 3.71 6.19 11.88
C ILE A 72 4.67 7.13 11.13
N ASP A 73 4.61 7.17 9.79
CA ASP A 73 5.41 8.05 8.93
C ASP A 73 4.90 9.50 8.87
N SER A 74 3.83 9.81 9.59
CA SER A 74 3.12 11.10 9.56
C SER A 74 3.80 12.22 10.38
N ARG A 75 5.13 12.19 10.53
CA ARG A 75 5.88 13.10 11.41
C ARG A 75 6.70 14.16 10.69
#